data_AF-A0A126QS46-F1
#
_entry.id   AF-A0A126QS46-F1
#
_cell.length_a   1.000
_cell.length_b   1.000
_cell.length_c   1.000
_cell.angle_alpha   90.00
_cell.angle_beta   90.00
_cell.angle_gamma   90.00
#
_symmetry.space_group_name_H-M   'P 1'
#
loop_
_entity.id
_entity.type
_entity.pdbx_description
1 polymer ?
#
loop_
_entity_poly.entity_id
_entity_poly.type
_entity_poly.pdbx_seq_one_letter_code
_entity_poly.pdbx_strand_id
1 'polypeptide(L)'
;MSIFSKLVKPYRRGEKHFERGRAAESRGDFGKAREYFLEGAAAFDEHFEAEPVTGAGVRPSHLVMAGVCYVRIGRDEDGLRVLRECLSRKEIPDAFLNAGYAAAQLGRADEAAELWSGYPSWAGQRVVERALKEQVRLIRSGGADLGAACEAVARAVQEQDRTNARDRNFREAGRRTSEFRQGY
;
A
#
# COMPACT_ATOMS: atom_id res chain seq x y z
N MET A 1 -13.79 5.16 28.41
CA MET A 1 -12.64 5.59 27.58
C MET A 1 -11.56 6.14 28.50
N SER A 2 -10.30 5.66 28.37
CA SER A 2 -9.20 6.00 29.28
C SER A 2 -8.62 7.39 28.98
N ILE A 3 -8.37 8.19 30.01
CA ILE A 3 -7.85 9.58 29.93
C ILE A 3 -6.50 9.63 29.18
N PHE A 4 -5.74 8.54 29.17
CA PHE A 4 -4.46 8.44 28.48
C PHE A 4 -4.55 8.35 26.95
N SER A 5 -5.72 8.03 26.37
CA SER A 5 -5.86 7.92 24.91
C SER A 5 -5.84 9.27 24.19
N LYS A 6 -6.10 10.38 24.91
CA LYS A 6 -6.09 11.75 24.36
C LYS A 6 -4.69 12.36 24.22
N LEU A 7 -3.65 11.73 24.78
CA LEU A 7 -2.27 12.24 24.73
C LEU A 7 -1.48 11.75 23.51
N VAL A 8 -1.96 10.72 22.81
CA VAL A 8 -1.26 10.17 21.65
C VAL A 8 -1.76 10.86 20.39
N LYS A 9 -0.84 11.51 19.67
CA LYS A 9 -1.17 12.17 18.38
C LYS A 9 -1.84 11.18 17.42
N PRO A 10 -2.93 11.55 16.72
CA PRO A 10 -3.71 10.62 15.91
C PRO A 10 -2.88 9.85 14.88
N TYR A 11 -1.94 10.50 14.19
CA TYR A 11 -1.07 9.84 13.21
C TYR A 11 -0.24 8.69 13.81
N ARG A 12 0.20 8.79 15.08
CA ARG A 12 0.96 7.69 15.73
C ARG A 12 0.07 6.48 16.01
N ARG A 13 -1.20 6.70 16.32
CA ARG A 13 -2.17 5.61 16.43
C ARG A 13 -2.37 4.99 15.05
N GLY A 14 -2.56 5.81 14.02
CA GLY A 14 -2.68 5.39 12.62
C GLY A 14 -1.52 4.50 12.16
N GLU A 15 -0.28 4.94 12.36
CA GLU A 15 0.95 4.18 12.08
C GLU A 15 0.94 2.82 12.77
N LYS A 16 0.65 2.78 14.08
CA LYS A 16 0.64 1.54 14.86
C LYS A 16 -0.43 0.56 14.39
N HIS A 17 -1.63 1.04 14.05
CA HIS A 17 -2.69 0.20 13.53
C HIS A 17 -2.37 -0.28 12.10
N PHE A 18 -1.78 0.56 11.26
CA PHE A 18 -1.27 0.17 9.94
C PHE A 18 -0.25 -0.97 10.04
N GLU A 19 0.76 -0.85 10.91
CA GLU A 19 1.77 -1.88 11.13
C GLU A 19 1.15 -3.20 11.61
N ARG A 20 0.21 -3.12 12.55
CA ARG A 20 -0.54 -4.29 13.03
C ARG A 20 -1.39 -4.93 11.93
N GLY A 21 -2.01 -4.13 11.07
CA GLY A 21 -2.75 -4.58 9.90
C GLY A 21 -1.87 -5.36 8.94
N ARG A 22 -0.73 -4.78 8.52
CA ARG A 22 0.25 -5.46 7.67
C ARG A 22 0.81 -6.75 8.30
N ALA A 23 1.04 -6.73 9.61
CA ALA A 23 1.49 -7.91 10.34
C ALA A 23 0.42 -9.01 10.43
N ALA A 24 -0.86 -8.65 10.50
CA ALA A 24 -1.96 -9.61 10.45
C ALA A 24 -2.14 -10.19 9.05
N GLU A 25 -2.06 -9.37 7.99
CA GLU A 25 -2.08 -9.83 6.59
C GLU A 25 -0.96 -10.84 6.31
N SER A 26 0.27 -10.58 6.79
CA SER A 26 1.40 -11.47 6.56
C SER A 26 1.26 -12.83 7.25
N ARG A 27 0.42 -12.92 8.28
CA ARG A 27 0.03 -14.17 8.95
C ARG A 27 -1.24 -14.82 8.34
N GLY A 28 -1.86 -14.17 7.35
CA GLY A 28 -3.13 -14.63 6.76
C GLY A 28 -4.36 -14.35 7.63
N ASP A 29 -4.24 -13.55 8.69
CA ASP A 29 -5.35 -13.16 9.55
C ASP A 29 -6.06 -11.92 8.98
N PHE A 30 -6.79 -12.13 7.88
CA PHE A 30 -7.44 -11.04 7.15
C PHE A 30 -8.58 -10.37 7.94
N GLY A 31 -9.23 -11.11 8.86
CA GLY A 31 -10.23 -10.55 9.76
C GLY A 31 -9.62 -9.50 10.68
N LYS A 32 -8.53 -9.86 11.38
CA LYS A 32 -7.83 -8.93 12.26
C LYS A 32 -7.14 -7.81 11.50
N ALA A 33 -6.60 -8.11 10.32
CA ALA A 33 -6.04 -7.09 9.43
C ALA A 33 -7.06 -6.00 9.12
N ARG A 34 -8.29 -6.40 8.73
CA ARG A 34 -9.37 -5.46 8.43
C ARG A 34 -9.75 -4.61 9.63
N GLU A 35 -9.83 -5.20 10.84
CA GLU A 35 -10.08 -4.43 12.07
C GLU A 35 -9.00 -3.38 12.31
N TYR A 36 -7.73 -3.75 12.17
CA TYR A 36 -6.63 -2.81 12.35
C TYR A 36 -6.62 -1.72 11.27
N PHE A 37 -6.89 -2.04 10.01
CA PHE A 37 -6.99 -1.01 8.97
C PHE A 37 -8.17 -0.07 9.19
N LEU A 38 -9.30 -0.56 9.73
CA LEU A 38 -10.43 0.27 10.12
C LEU A 38 -10.03 1.27 11.21
N GLU A 39 -9.38 0.80 12.28
CA GLU A 39 -8.90 1.66 13.37
C GLU A 39 -7.82 2.64 12.89
N GLY A 40 -6.95 2.21 11.98
CA GLY A 40 -5.93 3.03 11.34
C GLY A 40 -6.52 4.14 10.49
N ALA A 41 -7.50 3.81 9.63
CA ALA A 41 -8.23 4.77 8.81
C ALA A 41 -8.90 5.84 9.67
N ALA A 42 -9.60 5.45 10.75
CA ALA A 42 -10.24 6.40 11.65
C ALA A 42 -9.23 7.34 12.35
N ALA A 43 -8.05 6.83 12.72
CA ALA A 43 -6.99 7.66 13.31
C ALA A 43 -6.35 8.62 12.30
N PHE A 44 -6.27 8.24 11.01
CA PHE A 44 -5.82 9.13 9.96
C PHE A 44 -6.88 10.16 9.55
N ASP A 45 -8.17 9.81 9.59
CA ASP A 45 -9.25 10.79 9.43
C ASP A 45 -9.12 11.90 10.50
N GLU A 46 -8.97 11.54 11.79
CA GLU A 46 -8.73 12.52 12.88
C GLU A 46 -7.44 13.33 12.66
N HIS A 47 -6.39 12.70 12.11
CA HIS A 47 -5.17 13.43 11.76
C HIS A 47 -5.43 14.48 10.68
N PHE A 48 -6.20 14.14 9.66
CA PHE A 48 -6.46 14.99 8.49
C PHE A 48 -7.53 16.06 8.73
N GLU A 49 -8.40 15.86 9.71
CA GLU A 49 -9.27 16.92 10.24
C GLU A 49 -8.48 18.03 10.92
N ALA A 50 -7.42 17.66 11.67
CA ALA A 50 -6.56 18.63 12.34
C ALA A 50 -5.54 19.28 11.39
N GLU A 51 -5.02 18.53 10.42
CA GLU A 51 -4.02 18.98 9.45
C GLU A 51 -4.44 18.52 8.04
N PRO A 52 -4.90 19.43 7.16
CA PRO A 52 -5.43 19.06 5.86
C PRO A 52 -4.46 18.16 5.08
N VAL A 53 -5.00 17.24 4.29
CA VAL A 53 -4.22 16.30 3.46
C VAL A 53 -3.18 17.03 2.60
N THR A 54 -3.52 18.22 2.06
CA THR A 54 -2.65 19.09 1.25
C THR A 54 -1.65 19.94 2.07
N GLY A 55 -1.72 19.89 3.40
CA GLY A 55 -0.89 20.66 4.31
C GLY A 55 0.54 20.12 4.43
N ALA A 56 1.49 21.03 4.62
CA ALA A 56 2.91 20.71 4.84
C ALA A 56 3.16 19.94 6.16
N GLY A 57 2.22 20.00 7.12
CA GLY A 57 2.25 19.24 8.37
C GLY A 57 2.03 17.74 8.19
N VAL A 58 1.50 17.31 7.04
CA VAL A 58 1.25 15.90 6.73
C VAL A 58 2.42 15.31 5.94
N ARG A 59 3.05 14.28 6.50
CA ARG A 59 4.20 13.61 5.85
C ARG A 59 3.72 12.65 4.77
N PRO A 60 4.45 12.48 3.66
CA PRO A 60 4.12 11.47 2.65
C PRO A 60 3.97 10.04 3.21
N SER A 61 4.71 9.69 4.27
CA SER A 61 4.55 8.41 4.96
C SER A 61 3.16 8.24 5.60
N HIS A 62 2.58 9.31 6.15
CA HIS A 62 1.22 9.25 6.71
C HIS A 62 0.20 9.09 5.58
N LEU A 63 0.40 9.80 4.45
CA LEU A 63 -0.48 9.71 3.28
C LEU A 63 -0.51 8.29 2.71
N VAL A 64 0.66 7.66 2.47
CA VAL A 64 0.68 6.29 1.94
C VAL A 64 0.07 5.29 2.91
N MET A 65 0.34 5.40 4.23
CA MET A 65 -0.25 4.50 5.22
C MET A 65 -1.76 4.66 5.33
N ALA A 66 -2.27 5.90 5.35
CA ALA A 66 -3.69 6.19 5.36
C ALA A 66 -4.36 5.65 4.09
N GLY A 67 -3.77 5.92 2.92
CA GLY A 67 -4.25 5.44 1.64
C GLY A 67 -4.36 3.92 1.59
N VAL A 68 -3.36 3.19 2.08
CA VAL A 68 -3.43 1.72 2.18
C VAL A 68 -4.55 1.29 3.14
N CYS A 69 -4.70 1.93 4.30
CA CYS A 69 -5.78 1.62 5.23
C CYS A 69 -7.15 1.79 4.56
N TYR A 70 -7.38 2.90 3.85
CA TYR A 70 -8.64 3.18 3.15
C TYR A 70 -8.94 2.14 2.07
N VAL A 71 -7.96 1.82 1.22
CA VAL A 71 -8.11 0.81 0.16
C VAL A 71 -8.45 -0.56 0.77
N ARG A 72 -7.76 -0.97 1.85
CA ARG A 72 -8.01 -2.27 2.49
C ARG A 72 -9.39 -2.40 3.15
N ILE A 73 -10.07 -1.29 3.43
CA ILE A 73 -11.43 -1.30 3.95
C ILE A 73 -12.49 -0.94 2.91
N GLY A 74 -12.10 -0.76 1.64
CA GLY A 74 -13.01 -0.44 0.53
C GLY A 74 -13.42 1.03 0.43
N ARG A 75 -12.68 1.95 1.08
CA ARG A 75 -12.83 3.40 0.88
C ARG A 75 -11.94 3.86 -0.27
N ASP A 76 -12.21 3.35 -1.47
CA ASP A 76 -11.29 3.49 -2.60
C ASP A 76 -11.17 4.93 -3.11
N GLU A 77 -12.23 5.75 -3.08
CA GLU A 77 -12.13 7.18 -3.43
C GLU A 77 -11.21 7.96 -2.48
N ASP A 78 -11.35 7.73 -1.17
CA ASP A 78 -10.49 8.36 -0.16
C ASP A 78 -9.05 7.89 -0.29
N GLY A 79 -8.86 6.57 -0.46
CA GLY A 79 -7.57 5.96 -0.70
C GLY A 79 -6.87 6.61 -1.89
N LEU A 80 -7.55 6.63 -3.04
CA LEU A 80 -7.02 7.20 -4.28
C LEU A 80 -6.67 8.69 -4.13
N ARG A 81 -7.55 9.48 -3.52
CA ARG A 81 -7.32 10.92 -3.28
C ARG A 81 -6.05 11.16 -2.46
N VAL A 82 -5.90 10.44 -1.35
CA VAL A 82 -4.75 10.59 -0.44
C VAL A 82 -3.46 10.05 -1.06
N LEU A 83 -3.53 8.95 -1.81
CA LEU A 83 -2.36 8.39 -2.49
C LEU A 83 -1.87 9.27 -3.64
N ARG A 84 -2.78 9.93 -4.38
CA ARG A 84 -2.41 10.95 -5.37
C ARG A 84 -1.67 12.12 -4.74
N GLU A 85 -2.13 12.58 -3.57
CA GLU A 85 -1.42 13.63 -2.84
C GLU A 85 -0.05 13.15 -2.31
N CYS A 86 0.09 11.86 -1.99
CA CYS A 86 1.40 11.30 -1.70
C CYS A 86 2.32 11.39 -2.91
N LEU A 87 1.83 10.96 -4.08
CA LEU A 87 2.59 10.90 -5.33
C LEU A 87 2.96 12.29 -5.87
N SER A 88 2.15 13.32 -5.60
CA SER A 88 2.48 14.70 -5.96
C SER A 88 3.68 15.25 -5.18
N ARG A 89 3.98 14.67 -4.00
CA ARG A 89 5.07 15.10 -3.11
C ARG A 89 6.30 14.21 -3.17
N LYS A 90 6.09 12.91 -3.30
CA LYS A 90 7.15 11.90 -3.22
C LYS A 90 6.76 10.63 -3.93
N GLU A 91 7.67 10.14 -4.78
CA GLU A 91 7.55 8.82 -5.36
C GLU A 91 7.74 7.74 -4.28
N ILE A 92 6.65 7.07 -3.94
CA ILE A 92 6.63 5.92 -3.03
C ILE A 92 6.01 4.75 -3.80
N PRO A 93 6.71 3.60 -3.96
CA PRO A 93 6.21 2.47 -4.76
C PRO A 93 4.83 1.98 -4.29
N ASP A 94 4.65 1.87 -2.97
CA ASP A 94 3.37 1.48 -2.36
C ASP A 94 2.23 2.45 -2.71
N ALA A 95 2.54 3.73 -2.97
CA ALA A 95 1.52 4.71 -3.35
C ALA A 95 1.04 4.47 -4.78
N PHE A 96 1.94 4.23 -5.75
CA PHE A 96 1.55 3.86 -7.12
C PHE A 96 0.74 2.56 -7.15
N LEU A 97 1.21 1.55 -6.45
CA LEU A 97 0.57 0.24 -6.36
C LEU A 97 -0.88 0.33 -5.86
N ASN A 98 -1.08 0.96 -4.69
CA ASN A 98 -2.39 1.01 -4.06
C ASN A 98 -3.30 2.06 -4.70
N ALA A 99 -2.75 3.13 -5.30
CA ALA A 99 -3.57 4.09 -6.05
C ALA A 99 -4.15 3.43 -7.31
N GLY A 100 -3.33 2.70 -8.07
CA GLY A 100 -3.82 1.99 -9.25
C GLY A 100 -4.81 0.88 -8.88
N TYR A 101 -4.60 0.20 -7.75
CA TYR A 101 -5.58 -0.75 -7.20
C TYR A 101 -6.92 -0.08 -6.88
N ALA A 102 -6.90 1.05 -6.17
CA ALA A 102 -8.10 1.81 -5.85
C ALA A 102 -8.82 2.29 -7.13
N ALA A 103 -8.07 2.83 -8.10
CA ALA A 103 -8.63 3.26 -9.37
C ALA A 103 -9.30 2.10 -10.13
N ALA A 104 -8.68 0.91 -10.12
CA ALA A 104 -9.27 -0.28 -10.74
C ALA A 104 -10.56 -0.75 -10.02
N GLN A 105 -10.59 -0.75 -8.69
CA GLN A 105 -11.82 -1.04 -7.91
C GLN A 105 -12.95 -0.06 -8.23
N LEU A 106 -12.62 1.20 -8.51
CA LEU A 106 -13.56 2.24 -8.92
C LEU A 106 -13.97 2.18 -10.40
N GLY A 107 -13.53 1.17 -11.15
CA GLY A 107 -13.82 1.03 -12.58
C GLY A 107 -13.03 1.99 -13.48
N ARG A 108 -12.02 2.70 -12.96
CA ARG A 108 -11.24 3.72 -13.69
C ARG A 108 -10.03 3.08 -14.36
N ALA A 109 -10.29 2.32 -15.43
CA ALA A 109 -9.29 1.49 -16.12
C ALA A 109 -8.06 2.29 -16.56
N ASP A 110 -8.26 3.39 -17.30
CA ASP A 110 -7.15 4.20 -17.84
C ASP A 110 -6.28 4.78 -16.73
N GLU A 111 -6.91 5.27 -15.67
CA GLU A 111 -6.23 5.82 -14.50
C GLU A 111 -5.41 4.75 -13.76
N ALA A 112 -5.97 3.55 -13.59
CA ALA A 112 -5.25 2.42 -13.01
C ALA A 112 -4.01 2.07 -13.84
N ALA A 113 -4.14 2.05 -15.18
CA ALA A 113 -3.03 1.77 -16.07
C ALA A 113 -1.95 2.86 -16.03
N GLU A 114 -2.31 4.14 -15.91
CA GLU A 114 -1.36 5.23 -15.72
C GLU A 114 -0.58 5.08 -14.41
N LEU A 115 -1.28 4.87 -13.29
CA LEU A 115 -0.67 4.71 -11.97
C LEU A 115 0.26 3.50 -11.90
N TRP A 116 -0.18 2.35 -12.45
CA TRP A 116 0.65 1.16 -12.50
C TRP A 116 1.82 1.27 -13.50
N SER A 117 1.69 2.05 -14.57
CA SER A 117 2.82 2.36 -15.47
C SER A 117 3.88 3.21 -14.77
N GLY A 118 3.47 4.08 -13.83
CA GLY A 118 4.38 4.91 -13.03
C GLY A 118 5.10 4.15 -11.91
N TYR A 119 4.83 2.86 -11.71
CA TYR A 119 5.49 2.08 -10.66
C TYR A 119 7.01 2.02 -10.89
N PRO A 120 7.83 2.49 -9.93
CA PRO A 120 9.25 2.69 -10.18
C PRO A 120 10.05 1.39 -10.25
N SER A 121 10.93 1.26 -11.24
CA SER A 121 11.79 0.09 -11.43
C SER A 121 12.80 -0.12 -10.29
N TRP A 122 13.20 0.96 -9.62
CA TRP A 122 14.12 0.90 -8.48
C TRP A 122 13.49 0.28 -7.22
N ALA A 123 12.17 0.04 -7.18
CA ALA A 123 11.50 -0.57 -6.05
C ALA A 123 11.97 -2.01 -5.75
N GLY A 124 12.61 -2.69 -6.71
CA GLY A 124 13.16 -4.04 -6.53
C GLY A 124 12.11 -5.16 -6.38
N GLN A 125 10.82 -4.84 -6.44
CA GLN A 125 9.72 -5.80 -6.30
C GLN A 125 9.34 -6.42 -7.64
N ARG A 126 10.21 -7.30 -8.16
CA ARG A 126 10.10 -7.88 -9.51
C ARG A 126 8.78 -8.62 -9.75
N VAL A 127 8.23 -9.29 -8.73
CA VAL A 127 6.96 -10.04 -8.87
C VAL A 127 5.80 -9.06 -9.08
N VAL A 128 5.75 -8.00 -8.28
CA VAL A 128 4.76 -6.93 -8.39
C VAL A 128 4.92 -6.20 -9.73
N GLU A 129 6.13 -5.75 -10.07
CA GLU A 129 6.39 -5.01 -11.31
C GLU A 129 5.92 -5.76 -12.56
N ARG A 130 6.20 -7.06 -12.64
CA ARG A 130 5.74 -7.91 -13.75
C ARG A 130 4.22 -7.99 -13.81
N ALA A 131 3.55 -8.19 -12.67
CA ALA A 131 2.10 -8.25 -12.62
C ALA A 131 1.46 -6.92 -13.06
N LEU A 132 1.99 -5.79 -12.59
CA LEU A 132 1.53 -4.46 -12.98
C LEU A 132 1.66 -4.22 -14.49
N LYS A 133 2.82 -4.55 -15.08
CA LYS A 133 3.04 -4.41 -16.53
C LYS A 133 2.06 -5.24 -17.35
N GLU A 134 1.76 -6.45 -16.91
CA GLU A 134 0.77 -7.30 -17.58
C GLU A 134 -0.63 -6.69 -17.49
N GLN A 135 -1.05 -6.20 -16.32
CA GLN A 135 -2.37 -5.58 -16.18
C GLN A 135 -2.49 -4.29 -17.01
N VAL A 136 -1.44 -3.46 -17.06
CA VAL A 136 -1.38 -2.28 -17.92
C VAL A 136 -1.59 -2.66 -19.39
N ARG A 137 -0.93 -3.72 -19.86
CA ARG A 137 -1.08 -4.22 -21.24
C ARG A 137 -2.52 -4.66 -21.52
N LEU A 138 -3.10 -5.45 -20.62
CA LEU A 138 -4.47 -5.96 -20.76
C LEU A 138 -5.50 -4.81 -20.78
N ILE A 139 -5.36 -3.84 -19.88
CA ILE A 139 -6.24 -2.65 -19.82
C ILE A 139 -6.16 -1.88 -21.14
N ARG A 140 -4.95 -1.59 -21.63
CA ARG A 140 -4.75 -0.84 -22.87
C ARG A 140 -5.24 -1.57 -24.13
N SER A 141 -5.36 -2.89 -24.08
CA SER A 141 -5.99 -3.67 -25.15
C SER A 141 -7.53 -3.68 -25.12
N GLY A 142 -8.16 -3.04 -24.12
CA GLY A 142 -9.61 -2.92 -24.00
C GLY A 142 -10.32 -4.20 -23.52
N GLY A 143 -9.56 -5.18 -23.01
CA GLY A 143 -10.09 -6.50 -22.62
C GLY A 143 -9.90 -6.86 -21.13
N ALA A 144 -9.51 -5.91 -20.29
CA ALA A 144 -9.25 -6.19 -18.87
C ALA A 144 -10.54 -6.29 -18.06
N ASP A 145 -10.70 -7.42 -17.37
CA ASP A 145 -11.54 -7.51 -16.17
C ASP A 145 -10.79 -6.86 -15.01
N LEU A 146 -11.26 -5.70 -14.54
CA LEU A 146 -10.61 -4.94 -13.47
C LEU A 146 -10.66 -5.67 -12.11
N GLY A 147 -11.67 -6.50 -11.87
CA GLY A 147 -11.73 -7.35 -10.69
C GLY A 147 -10.62 -8.40 -10.73
N ALA A 148 -10.47 -9.08 -11.86
CA ALA A 148 -9.37 -10.03 -12.08
C ALA A 148 -8.00 -9.35 -12.01
N ALA A 149 -7.88 -8.11 -12.51
CA ALA A 149 -6.65 -7.33 -12.40
C ALA A 149 -6.30 -7.03 -10.93
N CYS A 150 -7.26 -6.58 -10.13
CA CYS A 150 -7.08 -6.38 -8.69
C CYS A 150 -6.64 -7.67 -7.98
N GLU A 151 -7.28 -8.80 -8.29
CA GLU A 151 -6.87 -10.10 -7.72
C GLU A 151 -5.43 -10.48 -8.12
N ALA A 152 -5.07 -10.30 -9.38
CA ALA A 152 -3.73 -10.61 -9.88
C ALA A 152 -2.66 -9.77 -9.17
N VAL A 153 -2.92 -8.47 -8.98
CA VAL A 153 -2.04 -7.57 -8.24
C VAL A 153 -1.94 -7.97 -6.76
N ALA A 154 -3.07 -8.27 -6.11
CA ALA A 154 -3.06 -8.72 -4.72
C ALA A 154 -2.26 -10.02 -4.52
N ARG A 155 -2.41 -10.99 -5.43
CA ARG A 155 -1.61 -12.23 -5.41
C ARG A 155 -0.13 -11.95 -5.61
N ALA A 156 0.24 -11.05 -6.51
CA ALA A 156 1.63 -10.68 -6.75
C ALA A 156 2.28 -10.02 -5.51
N VAL A 157 1.53 -9.19 -4.78
CA VAL A 157 1.98 -8.60 -3.52
C VAL A 157 2.22 -9.69 -2.47
N GLN A 158 1.27 -10.62 -2.29
CA GLN A 158 1.43 -11.72 -1.32
C GLN A 158 2.65 -12.59 -1.66
N GLU A 159 2.88 -12.87 -2.94
CA GLU A 159 4.02 -13.67 -3.39
C GLU A 159 5.36 -12.94 -3.20
N GLN A 160 5.39 -11.63 -3.48
CA GLN A 160 6.55 -10.79 -3.18
C GLN A 160 6.86 -10.76 -1.68
N ASP A 161 5.83 -10.63 -0.83
CA ASP A 161 5.98 -10.62 0.63
C ASP A 161 6.51 -11.95 1.17
N ARG A 162 6.05 -13.08 0.62
CA ARG A 162 6.60 -14.42 0.93
C ARG A 162 8.06 -14.55 0.54
N THR A 163 8.42 -14.07 -0.65
CA THR A 163 9.81 -14.06 -1.13
C THR A 163 10.69 -13.23 -0.20
N ASN A 164 10.24 -12.02 0.14
CA ASN A 164 10.95 -11.13 1.06
C ASN A 164 11.11 -11.75 2.46
N ALA A 165 10.08 -12.42 2.98
CA ALA A 165 10.13 -13.10 4.27
C ALA A 165 11.13 -14.26 4.27
N ARG A 166 11.15 -15.07 3.21
CA ARG A 166 12.14 -16.15 3.04
C ARG A 166 13.56 -15.62 3.03
N ASP A 167 13.79 -14.53 2.31
CA ASP A 167 15.12 -13.90 2.19
C ASP A 167 15.57 -13.29 3.53
N ARG A 168 14.66 -12.69 4.30
CA ARG A 168 14.97 -12.23 5.67
C ARG A 168 15.40 -13.37 6.58
N ASN A 169 14.61 -14.46 6.62
CA ASN A 169 14.93 -15.64 7.43
C ASN A 169 16.30 -16.23 7.05
N PHE A 170 16.62 -16.23 5.75
CA PHE A 170 17.91 -16.71 5.24
C PHE A 170 19.08 -15.82 5.70
N ARG A 171 18.92 -14.50 5.65
CA ARG A 171 19.93 -13.53 6.13
C ARG A 171 20.15 -13.63 7.64
N GLU A 172 19.07 -13.75 8.41
CA GLU A 172 19.10 -13.90 9.87
C GLU A 172 19.75 -15.23 10.28
N ALA A 173 19.57 -16.30 9.48
CA ALA A 173 20.21 -17.59 9.69
C ALA A 173 21.71 -17.64 9.29
N GLY A 174 22.33 -16.50 8.96
CA GLY A 174 23.77 -16.39 8.72
C GLY A 174 24.29 -17.03 7.43
N ARG A 175 23.40 -17.54 6.56
CA ARG A 175 23.80 -18.12 5.28
C ARG A 175 23.90 -16.97 4.26
N ARG A 176 25.11 -16.48 3.99
CA ARG A 176 25.34 -15.49 2.92
C ARG A 176 25.73 -16.24 1.64
N THR A 177 24.87 -16.27 0.63
CA THR A 177 25.32 -16.60 -0.73
C THR A 177 25.98 -15.38 -1.35
N SER A 178 27.03 -15.63 -2.14
CA SER A 178 27.83 -14.61 -2.83
C SER A 178 27.09 -13.82 -3.92
N GLU A 179 25.84 -14.15 -4.21
CA GLU A 179 25.04 -13.53 -5.28
C GLU A 179 24.41 -12.19 -4.90
N PHE A 180 24.40 -11.80 -3.62
CA PHE A 180 23.79 -10.54 -3.16
C PHE A 180 24.83 -9.49 -2.76
N ARG A 181 25.87 -9.34 -3.58
CA ARG A 181 26.93 -8.32 -3.40
C ARG A 181 26.66 -7.01 -4.15
N GLN A 182 25.42 -6.74 -4.53
CA GLN A 182 25.03 -5.41 -5.04
C GLN A 182 24.12 -4.73 -4.03
N GLY A 183 24.60 -3.57 -3.59
CA GLY A 183 24.20 -2.84 -2.40
C GLY A 183 22.78 -2.30 -2.44
N TYR A 184 22.28 -2.11 -1.22
CA TYR A 184 21.43 -1.00 -0.84
C TYR A 184 22.12 -0.32 0.35
#